data_AF-A0A2S9J020-F1
#
_entry.id   AF-A0A2S9J020-F1
#
_cell.length_a   1.000
_cell.length_b   1.000
_cell.length_c   1.000
_cell.angle_alpha   90.00
_cell.angle_beta   90.00
_cell.angle_gamma   90.00
#
_symmetry.space_group_name_H-M   'P 1'
#
loop_
_entity.id
_entity.type
_entity.pdbx_description
1 polymer ?
#
loop_
_entity_poly.entity_id
_entity_poly.type
_entity_poly.pdbx_seq_one_letter_code
_entity_poly.pdbx_strand_id
1 'polypeptide(L)'
;MVGSLLSGLLILSLSACNSYRYGTEGSAEKSNLTMGVVKSKIVKGETTQDEILKLFGSPNLVSKNKSNREVWSYNKMSVENKAGSTDFFAGQRASQSTSSKSFDLIITFDENDVVADYSVVSTAY
;
A
#
# COMPACT_ATOMS: atom_id res chain seq x y z
N MET A 1 -33.43 6.75 -65.01
CA MET A 1 -34.30 7.43 -64.02
C MET A 1 -35.25 6.34 -63.52
N VAL A 2 -35.20 5.76 -62.34
CA VAL A 2 -34.74 6.11 -60.97
C VAL A 2 -34.33 4.73 -60.37
N GLY A 3 -33.14 4.50 -59.82
CA GLY A 3 -32.56 5.11 -58.61
C GLY A 3 -32.79 4.16 -57.42
N SER A 4 -31.75 3.41 -57.07
CA SER A 4 -31.72 2.14 -56.32
C SER A 4 -32.32 2.05 -54.92
N LEU A 5 -32.70 0.81 -54.61
CA LEU A 5 -33.12 0.17 -53.37
C LEU A 5 -32.35 0.56 -52.10
N LEU A 6 -33.12 0.54 -51.00
CA LEU A 6 -32.74 0.48 -49.59
C LEU A 6 -31.34 -0.11 -49.35
N SER A 7 -30.45 0.68 -48.75
CA SER A 7 -29.32 0.16 -48.00
C SER A 7 -29.16 1.00 -46.75
N GLY A 8 -29.65 0.44 -45.64
CA GLY A 8 -29.40 0.97 -44.31
C GLY A 8 -27.92 0.88 -44.00
N LEU A 9 -27.28 2.03 -43.83
CA LEU A 9 -25.94 2.11 -43.29
C LEU A 9 -25.95 3.06 -42.10
N LEU A 10 -26.49 2.53 -40.99
CA LEU A 10 -26.29 3.03 -39.64
C LEU A 10 -24.80 2.80 -39.29
N ILE A 11 -23.92 3.72 -39.70
CA ILE A 11 -22.51 3.69 -39.30
C ILE A 11 -22.47 4.14 -37.83
N LEU A 12 -22.49 3.17 -36.93
CA LEU A 12 -22.17 3.35 -35.52
C LEU A 12 -20.79 3.99 -35.40
N SER A 13 -20.73 5.18 -34.82
CA SER A 13 -19.53 5.77 -34.26
C SER A 13 -19.05 4.91 -33.09
N LEU A 14 -18.09 4.01 -33.34
CA LEU A 14 -17.32 3.41 -32.26
C LEU A 14 -16.36 4.47 -31.73
N SER A 15 -16.85 5.28 -30.79
CA SER A 15 -16.00 6.00 -29.85
C SER A 15 -15.17 4.97 -29.09
N ALA A 16 -13.89 4.84 -29.46
CA ALA A 16 -12.92 4.09 -28.70
C ALA A 16 -12.75 4.79 -27.35
N CYS A 17 -13.41 4.28 -26.32
CA CYS A 17 -13.08 4.60 -24.94
C CYS A 17 -11.68 4.04 -24.66
N ASN A 18 -10.64 4.83 -24.95
CA ASN A 18 -9.33 4.62 -24.36
C ASN A 18 -9.53 4.67 -22.85
N SER A 19 -9.54 3.49 -22.22
CA SER A 19 -9.57 3.37 -20.78
C SER A 19 -8.22 3.86 -20.30
N TYR A 20 -8.13 5.14 -19.94
CA TYR A 20 -6.96 5.67 -19.24
C TYR A 20 -6.83 4.86 -17.95
N ARG A 21 -5.92 3.88 -17.96
CA ARG A 21 -5.50 3.20 -16.74
C ARG A 21 -4.75 4.26 -15.96
N TYR A 22 -5.44 4.92 -15.03
CA TYR A 22 -4.81 5.65 -13.95
C TYR A 22 -4.12 4.61 -13.07
N GLY A 23 -2.95 4.16 -13.52
CA GLY A 23 -2.03 3.41 -12.70
C GLY A 23 -1.52 4.37 -11.66
N THR A 24 -2.01 4.26 -10.43
CA THR A 24 -1.32 4.78 -9.26
C THR A 24 0.01 4.04 -9.17
N GLU A 25 1.02 4.53 -9.89
CA GLU A 25 2.42 4.28 -9.58
C GLU A 25 2.72 5.00 -8.26
N GLY A 26 2.23 4.43 -7.16
CA GLY A 26 2.84 4.65 -5.88
C GLY A 26 4.21 4.00 -5.96
N SER A 27 5.25 4.79 -6.23
CA SER A 27 6.64 4.38 -6.06
C SER A 27 6.70 3.62 -4.74
N ALA A 28 6.96 2.32 -4.81
CA ALA A 28 7.19 1.50 -3.63
C ALA A 28 8.56 1.91 -3.08
N GLU A 29 8.64 3.13 -2.54
CA GLU A 29 9.72 3.60 -1.69
C GLU A 29 9.94 2.48 -0.67
N LYS A 30 11.14 1.90 -0.71
CA LYS A 30 11.54 0.77 0.13
C LYS A 30 11.62 1.26 1.57
N SER A 31 10.47 1.39 2.22
CA SER A 31 10.40 1.76 3.63
C SER A 31 11.02 0.64 4.47
N ASN A 32 11.96 1.03 5.34
CA ASN A 32 12.61 0.17 6.32
C ASN A 32 11.63 -0.38 7.38
N LEU A 33 10.37 0.08 7.39
CA LEU A 33 9.32 -0.39 8.29
C LEU A 33 8.91 -1.82 7.94
N THR A 34 9.65 -2.77 8.50
CA THR A 34 9.44 -4.22 8.35
C THR A 34 9.65 -4.91 9.68
N MET A 35 9.02 -6.08 9.86
CA MET A 35 9.16 -6.88 11.09
C MET A 35 10.62 -7.17 11.45
N GLY A 36 11.45 -7.52 10.45
CA GLY A 36 12.85 -7.87 10.67
C GLY A 36 13.68 -6.69 11.15
N VAL A 37 13.49 -5.50 10.57
CA VAL A 37 14.18 -4.28 11.01
C VAL A 37 13.72 -3.90 12.42
N VAL A 38 12.41 -3.90 12.69
CA VAL A 38 11.87 -3.59 14.03
C VAL A 38 12.48 -4.49 15.09
N LYS A 39 12.45 -5.82 14.89
CA LYS A 39 12.97 -6.78 15.87
C LYS A 39 14.49 -6.72 16.06
N SER A 40 15.24 -6.28 15.05
CA SER A 40 16.71 -6.25 15.11
C SER A 40 17.28 -4.91 15.53
N LYS A 41 16.52 -3.81 15.40
CA LYS A 41 16.99 -2.44 15.66
C LYS A 41 16.36 -1.78 16.87
N ILE A 42 15.15 -2.19 17.28
CA ILE A 42 14.48 -1.60 18.44
C ILE A 42 14.73 -2.48 19.67
N VAL A 43 15.49 -1.93 20.61
CA VAL A 43 15.77 -2.53 21.91
C VAL A 43 15.11 -1.67 23.00
N LYS A 44 14.22 -2.29 23.78
CA LYS A 44 13.52 -1.60 24.86
C LYS A 44 14.52 -1.17 25.95
N GLY A 45 14.39 0.06 26.44
CA GLY A 45 15.28 0.65 27.44
C GLY A 45 16.62 1.13 26.88
N GLU A 46 16.87 1.01 25.57
CA GLU A 46 18.13 1.44 24.96
C GLU A 46 17.90 2.36 23.75
N THR A 47 17.03 1.96 22.81
CA THR A 47 16.81 2.73 21.58
C THR A 47 16.12 4.06 21.85
N THR A 48 16.61 5.13 21.25
CA THR A 48 16.13 6.51 21.45
C THR A 48 15.18 6.98 20.34
N GLN A 49 14.37 8.00 20.61
CA GLN A 49 13.54 8.68 19.58
C GLN A 49 14.35 9.09 18.35
N ASP A 50 15.56 9.64 18.54
CA ASP A 50 16.43 10.06 17.44
C ASP A 50 16.86 8.90 16.55
N GLU A 51 17.15 7.74 17.13
CA GLU A 51 17.46 6.53 16.36
C GLU A 51 16.24 6.01 15.61
N ILE A 52 15.05 6.05 16.22
CA ILE A 52 13.79 5.70 15.55
C ILE A 52 13.54 6.61 14.34
N LEU A 53 13.73 7.94 14.50
CA LEU A 53 13.62 8.90 13.40
C LEU A 53 14.65 8.64 12.29
N LYS A 54 15.89 8.29 12.64
CA LYS A 54 16.93 7.93 11.65
C LYS A 54 16.59 6.65 10.89
N LEU A 55 15.95 5.68 11.55
CA LEU A 55 15.60 4.38 10.96
C LEU A 55 14.35 4.45 10.07
N PHE A 56 13.31 5.14 10.54
CA PHE A 56 11.97 5.09 9.94
C PHE A 56 11.42 6.44 9.48
N GLY A 57 12.08 7.55 9.83
CA GLY A 57 11.59 8.90 9.56
C GLY A 57 10.50 9.35 10.53
N SER A 58 9.81 10.44 10.18
CA SER A 58 8.71 10.97 10.97
C SER A 58 7.55 9.97 11.06
N PRO A 59 6.93 9.80 12.24
CA PRO A 59 5.77 8.92 12.41
C PRO A 59 4.54 9.46 11.69
N ASN A 60 3.58 8.57 11.44
CA ASN A 60 2.26 8.95 10.93
C ASN A 60 1.43 9.70 11.97
N LEU A 61 1.62 9.38 13.26
CA LEU A 61 0.93 10.01 14.38
C LEU A 61 1.83 10.07 15.61
N VAL A 62 1.82 11.22 16.27
CA VAL A 62 2.37 11.43 17.62
C VAL A 62 1.21 11.72 18.57
N SER A 63 1.17 11.04 19.71
CA SER A 63 0.10 11.16 20.70
C SER A 63 0.64 10.92 22.12
N LYS A 64 -0.24 10.99 23.12
CA LYS A 64 0.07 10.59 24.49
C LYS A 64 -0.92 9.55 25.00
N ASN A 65 -0.43 8.57 25.75
CA ASN A 65 -1.29 7.57 26.39
C ASN A 65 -1.89 8.09 27.71
N LYS A 66 -2.68 7.24 28.39
CA LYS A 66 -3.32 7.59 29.68
C LYS A 66 -2.33 7.91 30.80
N SER A 67 -1.09 7.44 30.69
CA SER A 67 0.01 7.73 31.61
C SER A 67 0.83 8.95 31.16
N ASN A 68 0.32 9.74 30.21
CA ASN A 68 0.97 10.92 29.65
C ASN A 68 2.32 10.65 28.94
N ARG A 69 2.61 9.38 28.59
CA ARG A 69 3.80 9.01 27.83
C ARG A 69 3.59 9.22 26.34
N GLU A 70 4.63 9.66 25.66
CA GLU A 70 4.62 9.86 24.22
C GLU A 70 4.49 8.53 23.47
N VAL A 71 3.64 8.53 22.44
CA VAL A 71 3.35 7.35 21.62
C VAL A 71 3.40 7.72 20.16
N TRP A 72 4.26 7.04 19.41
CA TRP A 72 4.38 7.18 17.96
C TRP A 72 3.76 5.99 17.25
N SER A 73 3.03 6.26 16.16
CA SER A 73 2.47 5.23 15.29
C SER A 73 3.02 5.36 13.88
N TYR A 74 3.45 4.23 13.34
CA TYR A 74 3.90 4.06 11.96
C TYR A 74 3.01 3.06 11.26
N ASN A 75 2.62 3.34 10.02
CA ASN A 75 1.86 2.41 9.19
C ASN A 75 2.46 2.28 7.78
N LYS A 76 2.32 1.09 7.21
CA LYS A 76 2.67 0.80 5.82
C LYS A 76 1.63 -0.13 5.23
N MET A 77 0.99 0.29 4.16
CA MET A 77 0.07 -0.54 3.39
C MET A 77 0.63 -0.77 1.99
N SER A 78 0.58 -2.01 1.51
CA SER A 78 1.01 -2.39 0.17
C SER A 78 -0.11 -3.17 -0.51
N VAL A 79 -0.46 -2.78 -1.72
CA VAL A 79 -1.44 -3.48 -2.56
C VAL A 79 -0.70 -4.07 -3.76
N GLU A 80 -0.78 -5.40 -3.91
CA GLU A 80 -0.19 -6.14 -5.01
C GLU A 80 -1.30 -6.63 -5.94
N ASN A 81 -1.28 -6.17 -7.19
CA ASN A 81 -2.21 -6.60 -8.24
C ASN A 81 -1.52 -7.59 -9.17
N LYS A 82 -1.93 -8.86 -9.15
CA LYS A 82 -1.45 -9.89 -10.10
C LYS A 82 -2.48 -10.10 -11.20
N ALA A 83 -2.14 -9.66 -12.41
CA ALA A 83 -2.90 -9.95 -13.62
C ALA A 83 -2.22 -11.12 -14.35
N GLY A 84 -2.96 -12.16 -14.69
CA GLY A 84 -2.51 -13.26 -15.53
C GLY A 84 -3.47 -13.46 -16.70
N SER A 85 -2.94 -13.59 -17.92
CA SER A 85 -3.69 -14.13 -19.06
C SER A 85 -3.25 -15.57 -19.30
N THR A 86 -4.22 -16.45 -19.52
CA THR A 86 -3.94 -17.82 -20.00
C THR A 86 -4.40 -17.92 -21.45
N ASP A 87 -3.46 -18.15 -22.36
CA ASP A 87 -3.75 -18.48 -23.75
C ASP A 87 -4.11 -19.96 -23.85
N PHE A 88 -5.40 -20.26 -23.78
CA PHE A 88 -5.93 -21.56 -24.17
C PHE A 88 -6.49 -21.45 -25.59
N PHE A 89 -6.30 -22.46 -26.42
CA PHE A 89 -6.66 -22.54 -27.85
C PHE A 89 -8.15 -22.30 -28.20
N ALA A 90 -8.97 -21.81 -27.27
CA ALA A 90 -10.39 -21.48 -27.46
C ALA A 90 -10.86 -20.17 -26.77
N GLY A 91 -9.96 -19.32 -26.24
CA GLY A 91 -10.34 -17.99 -25.74
C GLY A 91 -9.48 -17.49 -24.58
N GLN A 92 -9.18 -16.19 -24.60
CA GLN A 92 -8.43 -15.51 -23.54
C GLN A 92 -9.29 -15.38 -22.28
N ARG A 93 -8.85 -15.97 -21.16
CA ARG A 93 -9.43 -15.70 -19.83
C ARG A 93 -8.47 -14.78 -19.07
N ALA A 94 -8.94 -13.59 -18.75
CA ALA A 94 -8.22 -12.69 -17.85
C ALA A 94 -8.51 -13.11 -16.40
N SER A 95 -7.45 -13.38 -15.63
CA SER A 95 -7.53 -13.61 -14.19
C SER A 95 -6.81 -12.46 -13.48
N GLN A 96 -7.52 -11.78 -12.58
CA GLN A 96 -6.97 -10.70 -11.77
C GLN A 96 -7.15 -11.06 -10.30
N SER A 97 -6.07 -11.10 -9.55
CA SER A 97 -6.09 -11.21 -8.09
C SER A 97 -5.41 -9.99 -7.47
N THR A 98 -6.01 -9.43 -6.43
CA THR A 98 -5.45 -8.33 -5.64
C THR A 98 -5.18 -8.85 -4.24
N SER A 99 -3.98 -8.63 -3.71
CA SER A 99 -3.64 -8.90 -2.32
C SER A 99 -3.18 -7.60 -1.65
N SER A 100 -3.57 -7.41 -0.41
CA SER A 100 -3.24 -6.21 0.38
C SER A 100 -2.56 -6.61 1.67
N LYS A 101 -1.48 -5.93 2.02
CA LYS A 101 -0.74 -6.15 3.27
C LYS A 101 -0.68 -4.85 4.06
N SER A 102 -0.96 -4.91 5.36
CA SER A 102 -0.76 -3.80 6.29
C SER A 102 0.29 -4.16 7.34
N PHE A 103 1.07 -3.17 7.75
CA PHE A 103 2.03 -3.27 8.82
C PHE A 103 1.95 -2.01 9.68
N ASP A 104 1.65 -2.19 10.96
CA ASP A 104 1.52 -1.14 11.94
C ASP A 104 2.53 -1.35 13.07
N LEU A 105 3.26 -0.29 13.43
CA LEU A 105 4.19 -0.25 14.56
C LEU A 105 3.77 0.88 15.48
N ILE A 106 3.59 0.56 16.76
CA ILE A 106 3.24 1.52 17.81
C ILE A 106 4.36 1.48 18.84
N ILE A 107 4.98 2.62 19.11
CA ILE A 107 6.10 2.75 20.04
C ILE A 107 5.69 3.70 21.16
N THR A 108 5.95 3.33 22.41
CA THR A 108 5.80 4.20 23.57
C THR A 108 7.17 4.55 24.13
N PHE A 109 7.39 5.83 24.39
CA PHE A 109 8.64 6.34 24.96
C PHE A 109 8.48 6.62 26.46
N ASP A 110 9.59 6.61 27.18
CA ASP A 110 9.66 7.10 28.55
C ASP A 110 9.95 8.60 28.61
N GLU A 111 10.21 9.13 29.81
CA GLU A 111 10.48 10.55 30.04
C GLU A 111 11.86 11.00 29.52
N ASN A 112 12.75 10.07 29.18
CA ASN A 112 14.09 10.33 28.66
C ASN A 112 14.17 10.10 27.14
N ASP A 113 13.03 10.05 26.44
CA ASP A 113 12.93 9.78 25.01
C ASP A 113 13.49 8.41 24.59
N VAL A 114 13.45 7.43 25.50
CA VAL A 114 13.89 6.04 25.26
C VAL A 114 12.67 5.13 25.08
N VAL A 115 12.78 4.13 24.19
CA VAL A 115 11.71 3.17 23.94
C VAL A 115 11.39 2.38 25.21
N ALA A 116 10.23 2.67 25.80
CA ALA A 116 9.70 1.94 26.95
C ALA A 116 9.02 0.65 26.52
N ASP A 117 8.24 0.70 25.44
CA ASP A 117 7.53 -0.46 24.90
C ASP A 117 7.20 -0.28 23.41
N TYR A 118 6.91 -1.38 22.71
CA TYR A 118 6.39 -1.33 21.35
C TYR A 118 5.53 -2.55 21.00
N SER A 119 4.64 -2.36 20.03
CA SER A 119 3.77 -3.39 19.48
C SER A 119 3.80 -3.36 17.95
N VAL A 120 3.65 -4.52 17.33
CA VAL A 120 3.59 -4.69 15.87
C VAL A 120 2.37 -5.49 15.49
N VAL A 121 1.61 -4.99 14.52
CA VAL A 121 0.49 -5.69 13.89
C VAL A 121 0.78 -5.83 12.40
N SER A 122 0.64 -7.04 11.86
CA SER A 122 0.82 -7.29 10.44
C SER A 122 -0.35 -8.12 9.92
N THR A 123 -1.02 -7.65 8.88
CA THR A 123 -2.12 -8.37 8.24
C THR A 123 -1.89 -8.51 6.74
N ALA A 124 -2.43 -9.59 6.16
CA ALA A 124 -2.40 -9.85 4.73
C ALA A 124 -3.76 -10.42 4.32
N TYR A 125 -4.33 -9.83 3.27
CA TYR A 125 -5.62 -10.18 2.67
C TYR A 125 -5.46 -10.47 1.19
#